data_AF-A0A9P9YDH9-F1
#
_entry.id   AF-A0A9P9YDH9-F1
#
_cell.length_a   1.000
_cell.length_b   1.000
_cell.length_c   1.000
_cell.angle_alpha   90.00
_cell.angle_beta   90.00
_cell.angle_gamma   90.00
#
_symmetry.space_group_name_H-M   'P 1'
#
loop_
_entity.id
_entity.type
_entity.pdbx_description
1 polymer ?
#
loop_
_entity_poly.entity_id
_entity_poly.type
_entity_poly.pdbx_seq_one_letter_code
_entity_poly.pdbx_strand_id
1 'polypeptide(L)'
;MKAVILACFYCASSEVCFFNIFLVIFSLLTVCVNRILRRVIFRAVTFWISVLVLMKMIYQLKYLDQTHFNYKCKNNTVNFAEWMGLRKTGKIFGVHLRYISPNIVYMIVTSLLAVVKLRDHLIRYAMYKSKDSKVIFPKISRLDAERDFPGLLKYLLNYGYFKFGIEITLIGLVSTIAHRRDFLALTYVTWLILLLCLNRTQCARIWEVFQLYFVLSIFVQYIYLLNFPPNLCDASSKESSYKSIWSMLDDSKKYTYRSNLMLEYIILLLISRQQKSFRAELSHINDLSYRGGNNNYVVHNIAKLGHVFFENPTHDFCSYVRNYA
;
A
#
# COMPACT_ATOMS: atom_id res chain seq x y z
N MET A 1 8.00 -9.02 0.16
CA MET A 1 6.80 -8.80 1.02
C MET A 1 5.98 -7.61 0.54
N LYS A 2 6.53 -6.39 0.41
CA LYS A 2 5.75 -5.24 -0.11
C LYS A 2 5.14 -5.50 -1.48
N ALA A 3 5.93 -6.04 -2.41
CA ALA A 3 5.45 -6.42 -3.75
C ALA A 3 4.27 -7.40 -3.72
N VAL A 4 4.30 -8.39 -2.81
CA VAL A 4 3.19 -9.34 -2.61
C VAL A 4 1.94 -8.65 -2.04
N ILE A 5 2.11 -7.71 -1.11
CA ILE A 5 1.01 -6.96 -0.53
C ILE A 5 0.35 -6.08 -1.62
N LEU A 6 1.15 -5.42 -2.44
CA LEU A 6 0.69 -4.66 -3.61
C LEU A 6 -0.01 -5.57 -4.63
N ALA A 7 0.57 -6.73 -4.94
CA ALA A 7 -0.03 -7.71 -5.85
C ALA A 7 -1.35 -8.28 -5.32
N CYS A 8 -1.48 -8.48 -4.00
CA CYS A 8 -2.73 -8.91 -3.37
C CYS A 8 -3.83 -7.86 -3.57
N PHE A 9 -3.51 -6.60 -3.32
CA PHE A 9 -4.46 -5.52 -3.54
C PHE A 9 -4.79 -5.33 -5.03
N TYR A 10 -3.81 -5.54 -5.92
CA TYR A 10 -4.02 -5.56 -7.37
C TYR A 10 -4.95 -6.65 -7.84
N CYS A 11 -4.79 -7.84 -7.28
CA CYS A 11 -5.72 -8.93 -7.50
C CYS A 11 -7.15 -8.53 -7.07
N ALA A 12 -7.29 -7.90 -5.91
CA ALA A 12 -8.57 -7.53 -5.33
C ALA A 12 -9.27 -6.34 -6.02
N SER A 13 -8.50 -5.39 -6.58
CA SER A 13 -9.04 -4.21 -7.26
C SER A 13 -9.25 -4.41 -8.76
N SER A 14 -8.54 -5.38 -9.38
CA SER A 14 -8.70 -5.69 -10.80
C SER A 14 -10.16 -6.04 -11.13
N GLU A 15 -10.81 -6.77 -10.22
CA GLU A 15 -12.23 -7.08 -10.27
C GLU A 15 -12.87 -6.75 -8.93
N VAL A 16 -13.88 -5.90 -8.95
CA VAL A 16 -14.62 -5.52 -7.75
C VAL A 16 -15.73 -6.54 -7.58
N CYS A 17 -15.59 -7.40 -6.57
CA CYS A 17 -16.58 -8.44 -6.28
C CYS A 17 -16.58 -8.78 -4.80
N PHE A 18 -17.66 -9.43 -4.35
CA PHE A 18 -17.82 -9.79 -2.95
C PHE A 18 -16.68 -10.68 -2.43
N PHE A 19 -16.29 -11.71 -3.20
CA PHE A 19 -15.20 -12.59 -2.79
C PHE A 19 -13.86 -11.91 -2.62
N ASN A 20 -13.63 -10.80 -3.34
CA ASN A 20 -12.40 -10.02 -3.24
C ASN A 20 -12.40 -9.06 -2.03
N ILE A 21 -13.53 -8.84 -1.34
CA ILE A 21 -13.55 -8.09 -0.06
C ILE A 21 -12.61 -8.73 0.95
N PHE A 22 -12.60 -10.06 1.06
CA PHE A 22 -11.70 -10.77 1.97
C PHE A 22 -10.23 -10.45 1.65
N LEU A 23 -9.88 -10.37 0.36
CA LEU A 23 -8.53 -9.99 -0.07
C LEU A 23 -8.21 -8.55 0.30
N VAL A 24 -9.16 -7.61 0.13
CA VAL A 24 -8.99 -6.22 0.55
C VAL A 24 -8.75 -6.14 2.05
N ILE A 25 -9.59 -6.77 2.87
CA ILE A 25 -9.46 -6.78 4.33
C ILE A 25 -8.09 -7.33 4.74
N PHE A 26 -7.70 -8.50 4.23
CA PHE A 26 -6.40 -9.10 4.54
C PHE A 26 -5.22 -8.22 4.09
N SER A 27 -5.33 -7.57 2.93
CA SER A 27 -4.30 -6.67 2.42
C SER A 27 -4.14 -5.43 3.30
N LEU A 28 -5.24 -4.85 3.80
CA LEU A 28 -5.25 -3.68 4.69
C LEU A 28 -4.74 -4.04 6.09
N LEU A 29 -5.21 -5.16 6.65
CA LEU A 29 -4.72 -5.68 7.94
C LEU A 29 -3.22 -5.95 7.89
N THR A 30 -2.71 -6.49 6.79
CA THR A 30 -1.28 -6.80 6.63
C THR A 30 -0.38 -5.57 6.81
N VAL A 31 -0.88 -4.37 6.51
CA VAL A 31 -0.14 -3.11 6.64
C VAL A 31 0.03 -2.71 8.11
N CYS A 32 -1.00 -2.92 8.92
CA CYS A 32 -1.07 -2.48 10.33
C CYS A 32 -0.44 -3.48 11.32
N VAL A 33 -0.20 -4.71 10.88
CA VAL A 33 0.02 -5.83 11.78
C VAL A 33 1.49 -6.27 11.89
N ASN A 34 1.82 -6.88 13.04
CA ASN A 34 3.13 -7.46 13.37
C ASN A 34 3.60 -8.56 12.39
N ARG A 35 4.90 -8.85 12.40
CA ARG A 35 5.55 -9.79 11.46
C ARG A 35 4.96 -11.20 11.52
N ILE A 36 4.56 -11.67 12.70
CA ILE A 36 4.04 -13.03 12.89
C ILE A 36 2.67 -13.16 12.22
N LEU A 37 1.72 -12.31 12.60
CA LEU A 37 0.37 -12.35 12.04
C LEU A 37 0.37 -12.02 10.54
N ARG A 38 1.29 -11.18 10.03
CA ARG A 38 1.51 -11.03 8.58
C ARG A 38 1.88 -12.34 7.86
N ARG A 39 2.58 -13.28 8.51
CA ARG A 39 2.85 -14.60 7.92
C ARG A 39 1.59 -15.46 7.87
N VAL A 40 0.75 -15.39 8.89
CA VAL A 40 -0.53 -16.11 8.95
C VAL A 40 -1.48 -15.58 7.87
N ILE A 41 -1.65 -14.26 7.78
CA ILE A 41 -2.48 -13.62 6.75
C ILE A 41 -1.99 -14.02 5.35
N PHE A 42 -0.68 -14.02 5.11
CA PHE A 42 -0.13 -14.45 3.83
C PHE A 42 -0.54 -15.88 3.44
N ARG A 43 -0.50 -16.83 4.38
CA ARG A 43 -0.95 -18.21 4.15
C ARG A 43 -2.46 -18.29 3.89
N ALA A 44 -3.25 -17.54 4.66
CA ALA A 44 -4.70 -17.47 4.48
C ALA A 44 -5.07 -16.89 3.10
N VAL A 45 -4.41 -15.82 2.66
CA VAL A 45 -4.62 -15.21 1.34
C VAL A 45 -4.26 -16.16 0.21
N THR A 46 -3.12 -16.86 0.31
CA THR A 46 -2.74 -17.85 -0.72
C THR A 46 -3.74 -18.99 -0.81
N PHE A 47 -4.24 -19.48 0.34
CA PHE A 47 -5.30 -20.49 0.38
C PHE A 47 -6.59 -19.95 -0.25
N TRP A 48 -7.03 -18.76 0.14
CA TRP A 48 -8.26 -18.16 -0.41
C TRP A 48 -8.18 -17.96 -1.92
N ILE A 49 -7.05 -17.45 -2.45
CA ILE A 49 -6.87 -17.27 -3.90
C ILE A 49 -6.90 -18.61 -4.63
N SER A 50 -6.34 -19.68 -4.06
CA SER A 50 -6.45 -21.02 -4.66
C SER A 50 -7.91 -21.49 -4.74
N VAL A 51 -8.70 -21.26 -3.69
CA VAL A 51 -10.14 -21.54 -3.68
C VAL A 51 -10.87 -20.70 -4.73
N LEU A 52 -10.56 -19.40 -4.86
CA LEU A 52 -11.17 -18.54 -5.88
C LEU A 52 -10.87 -18.99 -7.30
N VAL A 53 -9.64 -19.42 -7.58
CA VAL A 53 -9.28 -19.96 -8.90
C VAL A 53 -10.10 -21.22 -9.18
N LEU A 54 -10.19 -22.15 -8.23
CA LEU A 54 -11.00 -23.37 -8.39
C LEU A 54 -12.48 -23.04 -8.61
N MET A 55 -13.06 -22.14 -7.81
CA MET A 55 -14.45 -21.70 -7.96
C MET A 55 -14.70 -21.08 -9.33
N LYS A 56 -13.81 -20.20 -9.81
CA LYS A 56 -13.91 -19.59 -11.13
C LYS A 56 -13.81 -20.61 -12.27
N MET A 57 -12.98 -21.64 -12.12
CA MET A 57 -12.83 -22.74 -13.08
C MET A 57 -14.06 -23.63 -13.12
N ILE A 58 -14.58 -24.04 -11.96
CA ILE A 58 -15.79 -24.88 -11.85
C ILE A 58 -17.00 -24.16 -12.45
N TYR A 59 -17.12 -22.85 -12.25
CA TYR A 59 -18.22 -22.06 -12.80
C TYR A 59 -18.26 -22.02 -14.33
N GLN A 60 -17.15 -22.34 -15.03
CA GLN A 60 -17.14 -22.44 -16.49
C GLN A 60 -17.80 -23.74 -17.03
N LEU A 61 -18.16 -24.69 -16.16
CA LEU A 61 -18.85 -25.91 -16.59
C LEU A 61 -20.19 -25.57 -17.27
N LYS A 62 -20.50 -26.29 -18.35
CA LYS A 62 -21.74 -26.08 -19.11
C LYS A 62 -23.00 -26.27 -18.26
N TYR A 63 -22.94 -27.15 -17.26
CA TYR A 63 -24.05 -27.51 -16.39
C TYR A 63 -24.57 -26.34 -15.52
N LEU A 64 -23.72 -25.36 -15.19
CA LEU A 64 -24.11 -24.26 -14.28
C LEU A 64 -24.69 -23.08 -15.04
N ASP A 65 -26.00 -23.01 -15.25
CA ASP A 65 -26.58 -21.90 -16.01
C ASP A 65 -26.64 -20.57 -15.26
N GLN A 66 -26.28 -19.48 -15.96
CA GLN A 66 -26.27 -18.12 -15.37
C GLN A 66 -27.67 -17.63 -15.06
N THR A 67 -28.67 -18.06 -15.84
CA THR A 67 -30.07 -17.61 -15.79
C THR A 67 -30.75 -17.87 -14.45
N HIS A 68 -30.35 -18.92 -13.71
CA HIS A 68 -30.87 -19.22 -12.38
C HIS A 68 -30.52 -18.14 -11.34
N PHE A 69 -29.48 -17.33 -11.59
CA PHE A 69 -29.00 -16.31 -10.66
C PHE A 69 -29.42 -14.89 -11.05
N ASN A 70 -30.34 -14.75 -12.01
CA ASN A 70 -30.78 -13.45 -12.51
C ASN A 70 -31.91 -12.90 -11.64
N TYR A 71 -31.73 -11.69 -11.12
CA TYR A 71 -32.78 -10.95 -10.42
C TYR A 71 -33.24 -9.77 -11.29
N LYS A 72 -34.55 -9.57 -11.39
CA LYS A 72 -35.14 -8.42 -12.08
C LYS A 72 -35.22 -7.23 -11.12
N CYS A 73 -34.32 -6.26 -11.29
CA CYS A 73 -34.34 -4.99 -10.56
C CYS A 73 -34.98 -3.91 -11.45
N LYS A 74 -36.27 -3.61 -11.23
CA LYS A 74 -37.06 -2.69 -12.08
C LYS A 74 -36.98 -3.07 -13.57
N ASN A 75 -36.18 -2.34 -14.36
CA ASN A 75 -36.03 -2.53 -15.81
C ASN A 75 -34.76 -3.31 -16.19
N ASN A 76 -33.84 -3.57 -15.25
CA ASN A 76 -32.56 -4.23 -15.53
C ASN A 76 -32.51 -5.60 -14.87
N THR A 77 -32.03 -6.61 -15.61
CA THR A 77 -31.65 -7.92 -15.04
C THR A 77 -30.24 -7.83 -14.50
N VAL A 78 -30.05 -8.11 -13.21
CA VAL A 78 -28.74 -8.12 -12.56
C VAL A 78 -28.44 -9.53 -12.05
N ASN A 79 -27.23 -10.02 -12.30
CA ASN A 79 -26.84 -11.38 -11.98
C ASN A 79 -26.15 -11.43 -10.61
N PHE A 80 -26.69 -12.21 -9.68
CA PHE A 80 -26.09 -12.37 -8.36
C PHE A 80 -24.71 -13.05 -8.40
N ALA A 81 -24.54 -14.03 -9.29
CA ALA A 81 -23.25 -14.70 -9.49
C ALA A 81 -22.16 -13.72 -9.93
N GLU A 82 -22.50 -12.75 -10.78
CA GLU A 82 -21.55 -11.73 -11.24
C GLU A 82 -21.15 -10.77 -10.12
N TRP A 83 -22.10 -10.37 -9.26
CA TRP A 83 -21.82 -9.59 -8.05
C TRP A 83 -20.90 -10.35 -7.06
N MET A 84 -21.09 -11.66 -6.95
CA MET A 84 -20.19 -12.53 -6.17
C MET A 84 -18.77 -12.60 -6.76
N GLY A 85 -18.62 -12.37 -8.07
CA GLY A 85 -17.35 -12.49 -8.80
C GLY A 85 -17.21 -13.80 -9.56
N LEU A 86 -18.33 -14.37 -10.00
CA LEU A 86 -18.43 -15.56 -10.85
C LEU A 86 -19.16 -15.20 -12.14
N ARG A 87 -18.41 -15.07 -13.23
CA ARG A 87 -18.95 -14.88 -14.58
C ARG A 87 -18.51 -15.99 -15.51
N LYS A 88 -19.40 -16.43 -16.40
CA LYS A 88 -19.02 -17.26 -17.54
C LYS A 88 -18.31 -16.36 -18.55
N THR A 89 -17.13 -16.78 -18.98
CA THR A 89 -16.44 -16.17 -20.12
C THR A 89 -16.77 -16.96 -21.38
N GLY A 90 -16.79 -16.31 -22.54
CA GLY A 90 -17.00 -17.00 -23.82
C GLY A 90 -15.96 -18.11 -24.04
N LYS A 91 -16.23 -19.01 -24.99
CA LYS A 91 -15.41 -20.21 -25.30
C LYS A 91 -13.95 -19.90 -25.71
N ILE A 92 -13.61 -18.61 -25.88
CA ILE A 92 -12.27 -18.14 -26.25
C ILE A 92 -11.35 -18.19 -25.03
N PHE A 93 -10.36 -19.09 -25.07
CA PHE A 93 -9.38 -19.29 -24.00
C PHE A 93 -8.71 -17.98 -23.52
N GLY A 94 -8.41 -17.06 -24.44
CA GLY A 94 -7.76 -15.78 -24.11
C GLY A 94 -8.61 -14.88 -23.19
N VAL A 95 -9.93 -14.87 -23.35
CA VAL A 95 -10.83 -14.06 -22.50
C VAL A 95 -10.91 -14.64 -21.09
N HIS A 96 -10.97 -15.96 -20.99
CA HIS A 96 -10.94 -16.68 -19.73
C HIS A 96 -9.60 -16.50 -19.00
N LEU A 97 -8.48 -16.56 -19.72
CA LEU A 97 -7.16 -16.32 -19.15
C LEU A 97 -7.02 -14.89 -18.62
N ARG A 98 -7.51 -13.88 -19.36
CA ARG A 98 -7.52 -12.47 -18.90
C ARG A 98 -8.35 -12.27 -17.63
N TYR A 99 -9.38 -13.08 -17.44
CA TYR A 99 -10.22 -13.03 -16.24
C TYR A 99 -9.54 -13.62 -15.00
N ILE A 100 -8.76 -14.70 -15.17
CA ILE A 100 -8.05 -15.37 -14.06
C ILE A 100 -6.63 -14.81 -13.88
N SER A 101 -6.11 -14.05 -14.85
CA SER A 101 -4.73 -13.55 -14.85
C SER A 101 -4.31 -12.81 -13.58
N PRO A 102 -5.14 -11.97 -12.91
CA PRO A 102 -4.70 -11.30 -11.68
C PRO A 102 -4.41 -12.28 -10.54
N ASN A 103 -5.21 -13.35 -10.42
CA ASN A 103 -5.00 -14.42 -9.45
C ASN A 103 -3.71 -15.19 -9.75
N ILE A 104 -3.46 -15.51 -11.03
CA ILE A 104 -2.25 -16.23 -11.46
C ILE A 104 -1.00 -15.37 -11.24
N VAL A 105 -1.05 -14.09 -11.58
CA VAL A 105 0.05 -13.15 -11.33
C VAL A 105 0.37 -13.09 -9.84
N TYR A 106 -0.64 -13.03 -8.97
CA TYR A 106 -0.41 -13.12 -7.53
C TYR A 106 0.30 -14.44 -7.16
N MET A 107 -0.18 -15.59 -7.63
CA MET A 107 0.45 -16.88 -7.35
C MET A 107 1.93 -16.91 -7.78
N ILE A 108 2.26 -16.43 -8.98
CA ILE A 108 3.64 -16.35 -9.48
C ILE A 108 4.50 -15.44 -8.59
N VAL A 109 4.01 -14.25 -8.25
CA VAL A 109 4.75 -13.31 -7.39
C VAL A 109 4.97 -13.90 -5.99
N THR A 110 3.99 -14.63 -5.47
CA THR A 110 4.10 -15.29 -4.16
C THR A 110 5.04 -16.49 -4.16
N SER A 111 5.02 -17.33 -5.20
CA SER A 111 5.93 -18.46 -5.33
C SER A 111 7.38 -17.99 -5.48
N LEU A 112 7.62 -16.98 -6.32
CA LEU A 112 8.94 -16.35 -6.46
C LEU A 112 9.44 -15.81 -5.11
N LEU A 113 8.59 -15.12 -4.35
CA LEU A 113 8.96 -14.64 -3.02
C LEU A 113 9.27 -15.79 -2.04
N ALA A 114 8.53 -16.90 -2.12
CA ALA A 114 8.78 -18.08 -1.31
C ALA A 114 10.14 -18.71 -1.65
N VAL A 115 10.45 -18.85 -2.94
CA VAL A 115 11.76 -19.34 -3.43
C VAL A 115 12.90 -18.45 -2.96
N VAL A 116 12.78 -17.12 -3.10
CA VAL A 116 13.80 -16.18 -2.62
C VAL A 116 14.03 -16.32 -1.12
N LYS A 117 12.95 -16.39 -0.32
CA LYS A 117 13.07 -16.57 1.15
C LYS A 117 13.68 -17.90 1.54
N LEU A 118 13.36 -18.97 0.80
CA LEU A 118 13.90 -20.30 1.02
C LEU A 118 15.40 -20.31 0.71
N ARG A 119 15.81 -19.78 -0.45
CA ARG A 119 17.22 -19.62 -0.83
C ARG A 119 17.99 -18.84 0.22
N ASP A 120 17.45 -17.70 0.63
CA ASP A 120 17.99 -16.88 1.71
C ASP A 120 18.14 -17.65 3.03
N HIS A 121 17.17 -18.51 3.37
CA HIS A 121 17.21 -19.34 4.57
C HIS A 121 18.31 -20.41 4.49
N LEU A 122 18.41 -21.09 3.34
CA LEU A 122 19.41 -22.13 3.09
C LEU A 122 20.84 -21.55 3.14
N ILE A 123 21.08 -20.43 2.48
CA ILE A 123 22.40 -19.75 2.50
C ILE A 123 22.79 -19.37 3.93
N ARG A 124 21.85 -18.82 4.71
CA ARG A 124 22.11 -18.45 6.11
C ARG A 124 22.40 -19.66 7.00
N TYR A 125 21.67 -20.75 6.80
CA TYR A 125 21.90 -22.01 7.52
C TYR A 125 23.29 -22.56 7.21
N ALA A 126 23.69 -22.56 5.94
CA ALA A 126 25.02 -23.02 5.51
C ALA A 126 26.17 -22.14 6.03
N MET A 127 25.99 -20.82 6.09
CA MET A 127 27.04 -19.87 6.51
C MET A 127 27.11 -19.64 8.03
N TYR A 128 26.30 -20.31 8.85
CA TYR A 128 26.13 -20.07 10.29
C TYR A 128 25.99 -18.57 10.66
N LYS A 129 25.47 -17.76 9.73
CA LYS A 129 25.47 -16.30 9.88
C LYS A 129 24.17 -15.86 10.53
N SER A 130 24.27 -15.27 11.72
CA SER A 130 23.12 -14.59 12.34
C SER A 130 22.69 -13.38 11.51
N LYS A 131 21.48 -12.90 11.79
CA LYS A 131 20.66 -12.00 10.98
C LYS A 131 21.23 -10.57 10.93
N ASP A 132 22.37 -10.41 10.27
CA ASP A 132 23.03 -9.12 10.21
C ASP A 132 22.59 -8.35 8.99
N SER A 133 21.83 -7.31 9.31
CA SER A 133 21.45 -6.17 8.47
C SER A 133 20.13 -6.29 7.69
N LYS A 134 19.22 -5.38 8.03
CA LYS A 134 18.01 -5.04 7.27
C LYS A 134 18.32 -4.12 6.07
N VAL A 135 19.59 -3.79 5.85
CA VAL A 135 20.08 -2.83 4.87
C VAL A 135 20.88 -3.55 3.77
N ILE A 136 21.05 -2.92 2.62
CA ILE A 136 21.73 -3.55 1.47
C ILE A 136 23.24 -3.52 1.71
N PHE A 137 23.76 -2.38 2.17
CA PHE A 137 25.18 -2.19 2.46
C PHE A 137 25.41 -1.99 3.97
N PRO A 138 25.80 -3.04 4.71
CA PRO A 138 25.85 -2.98 6.19
C PRO A 138 26.94 -2.04 6.73
N LYS A 139 28.05 -1.86 5.99
CA LYS A 139 29.21 -1.09 6.44
C LYS A 139 29.03 0.43 6.34
N ILE A 140 27.92 0.91 5.80
CA ILE A 140 27.75 2.32 5.43
C ILE A 140 27.01 3.08 6.52
N SER A 141 27.57 4.22 6.85
CA SER A 141 27.13 5.17 7.87
C SER A 141 26.84 6.54 7.24
N ARG A 142 26.33 7.49 8.06
CA ARG A 142 26.12 8.88 7.64
C ARG A 142 27.42 9.60 7.27
N LEU A 143 28.55 9.22 7.87
CA LEU A 143 29.87 9.81 7.61
C LEU A 143 30.36 9.48 6.20
N ASP A 144 30.10 8.26 5.73
CA ASP A 144 30.49 7.82 4.38
C ASP A 144 29.76 8.60 3.28
N ALA A 145 28.60 9.17 3.60
CA ALA A 145 27.85 10.03 2.68
C ALA A 145 28.52 11.39 2.44
N GLU A 146 29.43 11.81 3.33
CA GLU A 146 30.16 13.08 3.24
C GLU A 146 31.55 12.93 2.60
N ARG A 147 31.99 11.69 2.39
CA ARG A 147 33.32 11.37 1.88
C ARG A 147 33.34 11.40 0.35
N ASP A 148 32.53 10.54 -0.27
CA ASP A 148 32.57 10.30 -1.72
C ASP A 148 31.14 10.17 -2.30
N PHE A 149 30.97 10.49 -3.58
CA PHE A 149 29.68 10.34 -4.28
C PHE A 149 29.15 8.89 -4.28
N PRO A 150 29.97 7.84 -4.49
CA PRO A 150 29.51 6.47 -4.34
C PRO A 150 29.09 6.12 -2.90
N GLY A 151 29.71 6.74 -1.89
CA GLY A 151 29.33 6.62 -0.49
C GLY A 151 27.93 7.21 -0.23
N LEU A 152 27.68 8.41 -0.76
CA LEU A 152 26.38 9.08 -0.72
C LEU A 152 25.28 8.23 -1.36
N LEU A 153 25.50 7.70 -2.57
CA LEU A 153 24.51 6.89 -3.27
C LEU A 153 24.15 5.63 -2.47
N LYS A 154 25.16 4.91 -1.97
CA LYS A 154 24.93 3.70 -1.17
C LYS A 154 24.24 4.02 0.17
N TYR A 155 24.53 5.18 0.77
CA TYR A 155 23.83 5.67 1.97
C TYR A 155 22.35 5.97 1.66
N LEU A 156 22.05 6.67 0.56
CA LEU A 156 20.69 6.97 0.12
C LEU A 156 19.89 5.71 -0.21
N LEU A 157 20.51 4.68 -0.80
CA LEU A 157 19.84 3.40 -1.04
C LEU A 157 19.43 2.68 0.26
N ASN A 158 20.19 2.86 1.34
CA ASN A 158 19.87 2.27 2.65
C ASN A 158 18.88 3.12 3.47
N TYR A 159 19.13 4.43 3.55
CA TYR A 159 18.47 5.34 4.49
C TYR A 159 17.74 6.51 3.82
N GLY A 160 17.66 6.57 2.49
CA GLY A 160 17.01 7.67 1.78
C GLY A 160 15.55 7.86 2.19
N TYR A 161 14.78 6.77 2.30
CA TYR A 161 13.41 6.84 2.82
C TYR A 161 13.35 7.16 4.33
N PHE A 162 14.37 6.80 5.10
CA PHE A 162 14.44 7.16 6.53
C PHE A 162 14.64 8.67 6.71
N LYS A 163 15.37 9.31 5.79
CA LYS A 163 15.58 10.77 5.78
C LYS A 163 14.40 11.53 5.19
N PHE A 164 14.03 11.20 3.95
CA PHE A 164 13.06 11.96 3.15
C PHE A 164 11.64 11.36 3.13
N GLY A 165 11.34 10.45 4.06
CA GLY A 165 10.11 9.66 3.99
C GLY A 165 8.83 10.48 4.14
N ILE A 166 8.84 11.57 4.94
CA ILE A 166 7.70 12.48 5.09
C ILE A 166 7.47 13.22 3.77
N GLU A 167 8.52 13.80 3.21
CA GLU A 167 8.50 14.57 1.97
C GLU A 167 7.97 13.71 0.82
N ILE A 168 8.46 12.48 0.69
CA ILE A 168 7.97 11.51 -0.30
C ILE A 168 6.48 11.19 -0.06
N THR A 169 6.05 11.01 1.20
CA THR A 169 4.62 10.77 1.49
C THR A 169 3.74 11.97 1.18
N LEU A 170 4.20 13.20 1.44
CA LEU A 170 3.46 14.42 1.16
C LEU A 170 3.34 14.68 -0.34
N ILE A 171 4.44 14.49 -1.09
CA ILE A 171 4.40 14.56 -2.57
C ILE A 171 3.41 13.52 -3.13
N GLY A 172 3.44 12.30 -2.59
CA GLY A 172 2.47 11.27 -2.95
C GLY A 172 1.03 11.68 -2.64
N LEU A 173 0.78 12.26 -1.47
CA LEU A 173 -0.54 12.76 -1.06
C LEU A 173 -1.03 13.87 -2.00
N VAL A 174 -0.20 14.86 -2.31
CA VAL A 174 -0.51 15.94 -3.26
C VAL A 174 -0.83 15.37 -4.64
N SER A 175 -0.08 14.37 -5.11
CA SER A 175 -0.37 13.69 -6.39
C SER A 175 -1.74 13.03 -6.39
N THR A 176 -2.13 12.35 -5.30
CA THR A 176 -3.48 11.77 -5.18
C THR A 176 -4.59 12.81 -5.14
N ILE A 177 -4.34 13.96 -4.51
CA ILE A 177 -5.29 15.10 -4.49
C ILE A 177 -5.47 15.65 -5.90
N ALA A 178 -4.37 15.90 -6.62
CA ALA A 178 -4.40 16.45 -7.98
C ALA A 178 -5.12 15.53 -8.98
N HIS A 179 -5.01 14.21 -8.78
CA HIS A 179 -5.69 13.24 -9.65
C HIS A 179 -7.18 13.10 -9.32
N ARG A 180 -7.60 13.38 -8.08
CA ARG A 180 -8.99 13.25 -7.63
C ARG A 180 -9.80 14.53 -7.84
N ARG A 181 -11.11 14.35 -8.03
CA ARG A 181 -12.10 15.43 -8.18
C ARG A 181 -13.35 15.17 -7.31
N ASP A 182 -13.14 14.63 -6.12
CA ASP A 182 -14.20 14.17 -5.23
C ASP A 182 -14.11 14.79 -3.82
N PHE A 183 -15.11 14.54 -2.98
CA PHE A 183 -15.15 15.00 -1.59
C PHE A 183 -13.97 14.45 -0.75
N LEU A 184 -13.47 13.26 -1.10
CA LEU A 184 -12.32 12.66 -0.41
C LEU A 184 -11.04 13.47 -0.62
N ALA A 185 -10.86 14.10 -1.79
CA ALA A 185 -9.76 15.03 -2.03
C ALA A 185 -9.76 16.19 -1.02
N LEU A 186 -10.93 16.73 -0.64
CA LEU A 186 -11.03 17.78 0.39
C LEU A 186 -10.52 17.29 1.74
N THR A 187 -10.90 16.07 2.13
CA THR A 187 -10.42 15.47 3.38
C THR A 187 -8.91 15.18 3.36
N TYR A 188 -8.32 14.92 2.19
CA TYR A 188 -6.86 14.78 2.07
C TYR A 188 -6.14 16.12 2.14
N VAL A 189 -6.74 17.20 1.63
CA VAL A 189 -6.20 18.56 1.78
C VAL A 189 -6.20 18.98 3.25
N THR A 190 -7.26 18.68 4.02
CA THR A 190 -7.28 19.01 5.46
C THR A 190 -6.20 18.25 6.23
N TRP A 191 -6.00 16.96 5.92
CA TRP A 191 -4.87 16.19 6.46
C TRP A 191 -3.51 16.75 6.05
N LEU A 192 -3.35 17.17 4.79
CA LEU A 192 -2.11 17.77 4.30
C LEU A 192 -1.76 19.04 5.08
N ILE A 193 -2.73 19.95 5.24
CA ILE A 193 -2.54 21.19 6.01
C ILE A 193 -2.17 20.86 7.46
N LEU A 194 -2.90 19.94 8.09
CA LEU A 194 -2.62 19.52 9.47
C LEU A 194 -1.20 18.98 9.61
N LEU A 195 -0.74 18.11 8.70
CA LEU A 195 0.61 17.55 8.74
C LEU A 195 1.71 18.60 8.50
N LEU A 196 1.43 19.64 7.71
CA LEU A 196 2.37 20.75 7.48
C LEU A 196 2.49 21.69 8.68
N CYS A 197 1.42 21.84 9.46
CA CYS A 197 1.42 22.67 10.68
C CYS A 197 2.09 22.00 11.88
N LEU A 198 2.35 20.69 11.83
CA LEU A 198 2.87 19.92 12.96
C LEU A 198 4.39 19.71 12.86
N ASN A 199 5.05 19.71 14.01
CA ASN A 199 6.46 19.33 14.10
C ASN A 199 6.64 17.82 13.89
N ARG A 200 7.81 17.38 13.43
CA ARG A 200 8.16 15.94 13.22
C ARG A 200 7.73 15.02 14.36
N THR A 201 7.94 15.42 15.61
CA THR A 201 7.59 14.61 16.80
C THR A 201 6.07 14.52 17.00
N GLN A 202 5.33 15.60 16.71
CA GLN A 202 3.88 15.61 16.74
C GLN A 202 3.31 14.81 15.56
N CYS A 203 3.88 14.95 14.37
CA CYS A 203 3.58 14.11 13.20
C CYS A 203 3.73 12.63 13.53
N ALA A 204 4.81 12.23 14.20
CA ALA A 204 5.03 10.84 14.60
C ALA A 204 3.92 10.30 15.54
N ARG A 205 3.34 11.14 16.41
CA ARG A 205 2.25 10.76 17.31
C ARG A 205 0.91 10.60 16.58
N ILE A 206 0.56 11.53 15.70
CA ILE A 206 -0.71 11.47 14.96
C ILE A 206 -0.68 10.49 13.79
N TRP A 207 0.51 10.02 13.39
CA TRP A 207 0.70 9.20 12.20
C TRP A 207 -0.11 7.90 12.21
N GLU A 208 -0.35 7.30 13.38
CA GLU A 208 -1.16 6.08 13.47
C GLU A 208 -2.65 6.35 13.15
N VAL A 209 -3.17 7.50 13.58
CA VAL A 209 -4.52 7.95 13.26
C VAL A 209 -4.63 8.24 11.76
N PHE A 210 -3.62 8.90 11.20
CA PHE A 210 -3.54 9.17 9.76
C PHE A 210 -3.52 7.87 8.93
N GLN A 211 -2.75 6.88 9.36
CA GLN A 211 -2.72 5.57 8.71
C GLN A 211 -4.07 4.84 8.82
N LEU A 212 -4.70 4.85 10.00
CA LEU A 212 -6.00 4.24 10.21
C LEU A 212 -7.08 4.88 9.32
N TYR A 213 -7.05 6.21 9.19
CA TYR A 213 -7.94 6.94 8.30
C TYR A 213 -7.83 6.46 6.85
N PHE A 214 -6.62 6.29 6.31
CA PHE A 214 -6.43 5.74 4.95
C PHE A 214 -6.93 4.29 4.83
N VAL A 215 -6.71 3.45 5.85
CA VAL A 215 -7.21 2.06 5.87
C VAL A 215 -8.73 2.03 5.80
N LEU A 216 -9.40 2.83 6.64
CA LEU A 216 -10.86 2.91 6.67
C LEU A 216 -11.42 3.54 5.39
N SER A 217 -10.78 4.61 4.89
CA SER A 217 -11.17 5.27 3.64
C SER A 217 -11.16 4.28 2.47
N ILE A 218 -10.06 3.54 2.26
CA ILE A 218 -9.96 2.55 1.18
C ILE A 218 -11.00 1.44 1.34
N PHE A 219 -11.24 0.97 2.57
CA PHE A 219 -12.25 -0.05 2.83
C PHE A 219 -13.66 0.44 2.47
N VAL A 220 -14.05 1.62 2.95
CA VAL A 220 -15.37 2.22 2.64
C VAL A 220 -15.53 2.45 1.14
N GLN A 221 -14.49 2.96 0.47
CA GLN A 221 -14.51 3.14 -0.99
C GLN A 221 -14.69 1.82 -1.74
N TYR A 222 -14.08 0.72 -1.27
CA TYR A 222 -14.26 -0.58 -1.90
C TYR A 222 -15.69 -1.09 -1.75
N ILE A 223 -16.29 -0.95 -0.56
CA ILE A 223 -17.70 -1.30 -0.32
C ILE A 223 -18.63 -0.42 -1.18
N TYR A 224 -18.31 0.87 -1.30
CA TYR A 224 -19.02 1.79 -2.19
C TYR A 224 -18.92 1.37 -3.67
N LEU A 225 -17.79 0.79 -4.09
CA LEU A 225 -17.64 0.34 -5.48
C LEU A 225 -18.36 -0.99 -5.76
N LEU A 226 -18.56 -1.84 -4.74
CA LEU A 226 -19.19 -3.15 -4.87
C LEU A 226 -20.71 -3.08 -5.09
N ASN A 227 -21.40 -2.09 -4.51
CA ASN A 227 -22.86 -1.97 -4.52
C ASN A 227 -23.61 -3.04 -3.70
N PHE A 228 -24.86 -2.72 -3.34
CA PHE A 228 -25.73 -3.64 -2.61
C PHE A 228 -26.00 -4.91 -3.42
N PRO A 229 -26.18 -6.07 -2.74
CA PRO A 229 -26.42 -7.32 -3.44
C PRO A 229 -27.75 -7.26 -4.21
N PRO A 230 -27.80 -7.79 -5.44
CA PRO A 230 -28.96 -7.66 -6.31
C PRO A 230 -30.21 -8.41 -5.82
N ASN A 231 -30.07 -9.34 -4.87
CA ASN A 231 -31.20 -10.05 -4.25
C ASN A 231 -32.03 -9.16 -3.30
N LEU A 232 -31.47 -8.04 -2.82
CA LEU A 232 -32.16 -7.06 -1.98
C LEU A 232 -32.79 -5.92 -2.81
N CYS A 233 -32.83 -6.06 -4.14
CA CYS A 233 -33.57 -5.15 -4.99
C CYS A 233 -35.08 -5.24 -4.68
N ASP A 234 -35.55 -4.40 -3.76
CA ASP A 234 -36.99 -4.23 -3.58
C ASP A 234 -37.58 -3.51 -4.80
N ALA A 235 -38.41 -4.23 -5.55
CA ALA A 235 -39.11 -3.73 -6.72
C ALA A 235 -40.20 -2.70 -6.34
N SER A 236 -40.61 -2.65 -5.06
CA SER A 236 -41.77 -1.89 -4.60
C SER A 236 -41.47 -0.47 -4.12
N SER A 237 -40.21 -0.09 -3.85
CA SER A 237 -39.90 1.24 -3.32
C SER A 237 -40.06 2.32 -4.41
N LYS A 238 -41.25 2.93 -4.48
CA LYS A 238 -41.58 4.10 -5.32
C LYS A 238 -40.99 5.42 -4.80
N GLU A 239 -40.35 5.46 -3.64
CA GLU A 239 -39.75 6.69 -3.09
C GLU A 239 -38.27 6.86 -3.42
N SER A 240 -38.07 7.72 -4.43
CA SER A 240 -37.19 8.89 -4.50
C SER A 240 -36.03 9.08 -3.49
N SER A 241 -34.89 9.45 -4.08
CA SER A 241 -33.74 10.19 -3.54
C SER A 241 -32.49 9.39 -3.15
N TYR A 242 -32.56 8.35 -2.32
CA TYR A 242 -31.33 7.67 -1.82
C TYR A 242 -30.72 6.66 -2.81
N LYS A 243 -31.51 6.22 -3.80
CA LYS A 243 -31.17 5.17 -4.78
C LYS A 243 -30.50 5.67 -6.07
N SER A 244 -30.40 6.99 -6.31
CA SER A 244 -29.68 7.55 -7.47
C SER A 244 -28.16 7.54 -7.29
N ILE A 245 -27.68 7.52 -6.03
CA ILE A 245 -26.26 7.43 -5.67
C ILE A 245 -25.65 6.09 -6.15
N TRP A 246 -26.47 5.05 -6.23
CA TRP A 246 -26.10 3.69 -6.61
C TRP A 246 -26.56 3.32 -8.03
N SER A 247 -26.75 4.34 -8.88
CA SER A 247 -26.83 4.17 -10.33
C SER A 247 -25.60 3.39 -10.78
N MET A 248 -25.83 2.20 -11.34
CA MET A 248 -24.87 1.33 -12.00
C MET A 248 -23.74 2.18 -12.60
N LEU A 249 -22.61 2.21 -11.87
CA LEU A 249 -21.52 3.11 -12.20
C LEU A 249 -21.07 2.76 -13.61
N ASP A 250 -21.11 3.72 -14.52
CA ASP A 250 -20.69 3.52 -15.90
C ASP A 250 -19.28 2.88 -15.92
N ASP A 251 -19.04 1.94 -16.84
CA ASP A 251 -17.81 1.13 -16.80
C ASP A 251 -16.55 2.00 -16.97
N SER A 252 -16.70 3.14 -17.64
CA SER A 252 -15.69 4.21 -17.72
C SER A 252 -15.31 4.75 -16.34
N LYS A 253 -16.31 5.10 -15.53
CA LYS A 253 -16.14 5.61 -14.16
C LYS A 253 -15.53 4.53 -13.27
N LYS A 254 -15.98 3.27 -13.35
CA LYS A 254 -15.40 2.15 -12.58
C LYS A 254 -13.90 1.98 -12.82
N TYR A 255 -13.43 2.20 -14.04
CA TYR A 255 -12.00 2.16 -14.33
C TYR A 255 -11.23 3.27 -13.58
N THR A 256 -11.71 4.51 -13.63
CA THR A 256 -11.11 5.64 -12.91
C THR A 256 -11.10 5.41 -11.40
N TYR A 257 -12.20 4.93 -10.82
CA TYR A 257 -12.25 4.63 -9.38
C TYR A 257 -11.27 3.52 -8.96
N ARG A 258 -11.12 2.46 -9.77
CA ARG A 258 -10.11 1.41 -9.52
C ARG A 258 -8.68 1.95 -9.55
N SER A 259 -8.38 2.85 -10.50
CA SER A 259 -7.07 3.52 -10.57
C SER A 259 -6.82 4.40 -9.35
N ASN A 260 -7.83 5.18 -8.92
CA ASN A 260 -7.73 6.04 -7.75
C ASN A 260 -7.52 5.24 -6.47
N LEU A 261 -8.25 4.13 -6.30
CA LEU A 261 -8.10 3.22 -5.16
C LEU A 261 -6.69 2.59 -5.12
N MET A 262 -6.13 2.30 -6.29
CA MET A 262 -4.77 1.80 -6.44
C MET A 262 -3.70 2.78 -5.97
N LEU A 263 -3.81 4.04 -6.42
CA LEU A 263 -2.91 5.10 -6.01
C LEU A 263 -2.96 5.33 -4.49
N GLU A 264 -4.14 5.34 -3.90
CA GLU A 264 -4.30 5.45 -2.45
C GLU A 264 -3.67 4.30 -1.68
N TYR A 265 -3.77 3.07 -2.20
CA TYR A 265 -3.11 1.94 -1.58
C TYR A 265 -1.59 2.05 -1.63
N ILE A 266 -1.03 2.59 -2.72
CA ILE A 266 0.41 2.91 -2.81
C ILE A 266 0.78 3.96 -1.76
N ILE A 267 -0.03 5.01 -1.58
CA ILE A 267 0.18 6.00 -0.52
C ILE A 267 0.11 5.36 0.86
N LEU A 268 -0.87 4.48 1.13
CA LEU A 268 -0.94 3.73 2.38
C LEU A 268 0.33 2.89 2.63
N LEU A 269 0.91 2.29 1.59
CA LEU A 269 2.18 1.58 1.72
C LEU A 269 3.33 2.53 2.09
N LEU A 270 3.36 3.75 1.54
CA LEU A 270 4.33 4.77 1.95
C LEU A 270 4.07 5.20 3.40
N ILE A 271 2.84 5.54 3.78
CA ILE A 271 2.46 5.91 5.16
C ILE A 271 2.91 4.84 6.16
N SER A 272 2.67 3.55 5.86
CA SER A 272 3.08 2.42 6.71
C SER A 272 4.59 2.24 6.83
N ARG A 273 5.35 2.76 5.86
CA ARG A 273 6.81 2.77 5.90
C ARG A 273 7.30 3.93 6.71
N GLN A 274 6.68 5.10 6.57
CA GLN A 274 7.00 6.26 7.37
C GLN A 274 6.70 6.00 8.86
N GLN A 275 5.62 5.29 9.20
CA GLN A 275 5.35 4.85 10.57
C GLN A 275 6.52 4.03 11.15
N LYS A 276 7.15 3.16 10.33
CA LYS A 276 8.33 2.39 10.76
C LYS A 276 9.57 3.27 10.89
N SER A 277 9.71 4.29 10.04
CA SER A 277 10.78 5.29 10.16
C SER A 277 10.64 6.03 11.48
N PHE A 278 9.45 6.56 11.80
CA PHE A 278 9.20 7.24 13.05
C PHE A 278 9.45 6.34 14.27
N ARG A 279 8.98 5.09 14.25
CA ARG A 279 9.29 4.15 15.34
C ARG A 279 10.80 3.91 15.47
N ALA A 280 11.53 3.81 14.36
CA ALA A 280 12.98 3.66 14.39
C ALA A 280 13.68 4.92 14.93
N GLU A 281 13.23 6.11 14.54
CA GLU A 281 13.71 7.39 15.05
C GLU A 281 13.46 7.48 16.56
N LEU A 282 12.24 7.21 17.02
CA LEU A 282 11.90 7.21 18.44
C LEU A 282 12.74 6.24 19.26
N SER A 283 13.05 5.05 18.71
CA SER A 283 13.92 4.08 19.39
C SER A 283 15.40 4.50 19.45
N HIS A 284 15.87 5.37 18.56
CA HIS A 284 17.28 5.77 18.46
C HIS A 284 17.50 7.27 18.68
N ILE A 285 16.57 7.98 19.34
CA ILE A 285 16.68 9.45 19.57
C ILE A 285 18.00 9.80 20.28
N ASN A 286 18.38 8.99 21.26
CA ASN A 286 19.57 9.23 22.09
C ASN A 286 20.81 8.47 21.60
N ASP A 287 20.67 7.65 20.55
CA ASP A 287 21.77 6.85 20.03
C ASP A 287 22.45 7.57 18.87
N LEU A 288 23.48 8.35 19.22
CA LEU A 288 24.32 9.05 18.26
C LEU A 288 25.11 8.10 17.34
N SER A 289 25.23 6.81 17.69
CA SER A 289 25.93 5.79 16.90
C SER A 289 25.05 5.16 15.81
N TYR A 290 23.77 5.53 15.74
CA TYR A 290 22.86 5.01 14.73
C TYR A 290 23.38 5.34 13.31
N ARG A 291 23.65 4.31 12.50
CA ARG A 291 24.24 4.47 11.15
C ARG A 291 23.42 5.35 10.22
N GLY A 292 22.10 5.44 10.43
CA GLY A 292 21.22 6.34 9.68
C GLY A 292 21.33 7.82 10.08
N GLY A 293 21.99 8.12 11.20
CA GLY A 293 22.14 9.47 11.76
C GLY A 293 20.85 10.02 12.39
N ASN A 294 20.95 11.25 12.89
CA ASN A 294 19.84 11.95 13.57
C ASN A 294 18.95 12.74 12.57
N ASN A 295 17.65 12.84 12.86
CA ASN A 295 16.63 13.57 12.08
C ASN A 295 16.05 14.78 12.83
N ASN A 296 16.69 15.23 13.90
CA ASN A 296 16.25 16.38 14.68
C ASN A 296 16.39 17.70 13.90
N TYR A 297 15.46 18.62 14.13
CA TYR A 297 15.54 19.96 13.56
C TYR A 297 16.71 20.74 14.17
N VAL A 298 17.51 21.37 13.31
CA VAL A 298 18.70 22.14 13.71
C VAL A 298 18.40 23.64 13.82
N VAL A 299 17.18 24.08 13.47
CA VAL A 299 16.77 25.51 13.45
C VAL A 299 17.06 26.24 14.76
N HIS A 300 16.83 25.58 15.90
CA HIS A 300 17.12 26.17 17.22
C HIS A 300 18.63 26.28 17.51
N ASN A 301 19.44 25.38 16.95
CA ASN A 301 20.90 25.45 17.06
C ASN A 301 21.45 26.57 16.16
N ILE A 302 20.86 26.77 14.98
CA ILE A 302 21.20 27.88 14.09
C ILE A 302 20.88 29.23 14.74
N ALA A 303 19.77 29.36 15.46
CA ALA A 303 19.46 30.58 16.21
C ALA A 303 20.46 30.90 17.34
N LYS A 304 21.28 29.92 17.76
CA LYS A 304 22.32 30.07 18.78
C LYS A 304 23.72 30.24 18.20
N LEU A 305 23.89 30.18 16.87
CA LEU A 305 25.18 30.40 16.23
C LEU A 305 25.73 31.79 16.60
N GLY A 306 26.99 31.87 17.00
CA GLY A 306 27.66 33.13 17.38
C GLY A 306 27.42 33.61 18.81
N HIS A 307 26.45 33.04 19.53
CA HIS A 307 26.20 33.35 20.95
C HIS A 307 26.76 32.31 21.91
N VAL A 308 26.91 31.06 21.46
CA VAL A 308 27.45 29.94 22.23
C VAL A 308 28.45 29.18 21.37
N PHE A 309 29.47 28.57 21.99
CA PHE A 309 30.36 27.66 21.29
C PHE A 309 29.54 26.52 20.66
N PHE A 310 29.55 26.46 19.34
CA PHE A 310 28.79 25.49 18.55
C PHE A 310 29.76 24.72 17.64
N GLU A 311 29.93 23.43 17.90
CA GLU A 311 30.69 22.54 17.04
C GLU A 311 29.78 22.03 15.92
N ASN A 312 30.08 22.43 14.69
CA ASN A 312 29.32 21.98 13.53
C ASN A 312 29.63 20.50 13.25
N PRO A 313 28.64 19.59 13.27
CA PRO A 313 28.88 18.17 13.02
C PRO A 313 29.29 17.87 11.57
N THR A 314 29.05 18.80 10.64
CA THR A 314 29.48 18.69 9.25
C THR A 314 30.79 19.41 9.04
N HIS A 315 31.70 18.77 8.30
CA HIS A 315 32.96 19.37 7.88
C HIS A 315 32.73 20.56 6.93
N ASP A 316 33.72 21.47 6.84
CA ASP A 316 33.68 22.60 5.93
C ASP A 316 33.85 22.14 4.47
N PHE A 317 32.85 22.44 3.65
CA PHE A 317 32.81 22.14 2.22
C PHE A 317 32.84 23.42 1.34
N CYS A 318 32.84 24.60 1.96
CA CYS A 318 32.90 25.88 1.25
C CYS A 318 34.34 26.30 0.96
N SER A 319 35.25 26.10 1.94
CA SER A 319 36.65 26.54 1.82
C SER A 319 37.52 25.57 1.00
N TYR A 320 37.19 24.29 1.00
CA TYR A 320 37.98 23.25 0.33
C TYR A 320 37.10 22.28 -0.45
N VAL A 321 37.27 22.24 -1.77
CA VAL A 321 36.63 21.23 -2.63
C VAL A 321 37.35 19.90 -2.44
N ARG A 322 36.68 18.90 -1.89
CA ARG A 322 37.18 17.52 -1.92
C ARG A 322 37.01 16.97 -3.33
N ASN A 323 38.07 16.43 -3.91
CA ASN A 323 37.99 15.68 -5.15
C ASN A 323 37.13 14.43 -4.92
N TYR A 324 35.93 14.43 -5.49
CA TYR A 324 35.03 13.27 -5.52
C TYR A 324 35.52 12.28 -6.60
N ALA A 325 36.67 11.64 -6.35
CA ALA A 325 37.19 10.56 -7.20
C ALA A 325 36.66 9.20 -6.76
#